data_AF-L1Q0Y9-F1
#
_entry.id   AF-L1Q0Y9-F1
#
_cell.length_a   1.000
_cell.length_b   1.000
_cell.length_c   1.000
_cell.angle_alpha   90.00
_cell.angle_beta   90.00
_cell.angle_gamma   90.00
#
_symmetry.space_group_name_H-M   'P 1'
#
loop_
_entity.id
_entity.type
_entity.pdbx_description
1 polymer ?
#
loop_
_entity_poly.entity_id
_entity_poly.type
_entity_poly.pdbx_seq_one_letter_code
_entity_poly.pdbx_strand_id
1 'polypeptide(L)'
;MISINSAIEVDITGQVCADSIGSTIYSGFGGQIDFVRGAMLSEGGKSIITFPSVTNKGESKIVPFLKQGAGVVTTRAHVQYIVTEYGVAELFGKSLKERAKALIAIAHPNHREALERAAFEMYK
;
A
#
# COMPACT_ATOMS: atom_id res chain seq x y z
N MET A 1 3.89 11.98 -16.82
CA MET A 1 3.12 12.53 -15.67
C MET A 1 3.58 11.86 -14.39
N ILE A 2 3.68 12.60 -13.27
CA ILE A 2 3.96 12.02 -11.95
C ILE A 2 2.78 12.28 -11.03
N SER A 3 2.26 11.23 -10.39
CA SER A 3 1.20 11.32 -9.38
C SER A 3 1.74 10.88 -8.03
N ILE A 4 1.47 11.66 -6.98
CA ILE A 4 1.86 11.36 -5.59
C ILE A 4 0.61 11.47 -4.73
N ASN A 5 0.22 10.38 -4.08
CA ASN A 5 -0.91 10.33 -3.15
C ASN A 5 -0.52 9.64 -1.84
N SER A 6 -1.38 9.73 -0.83
CA SER A 6 -1.18 9.08 0.48
C SER A 6 -2.12 7.90 0.68
N ALA A 7 -1.85 7.09 1.70
CA ALA A 7 -2.71 5.98 2.11
C ALA A 7 -2.88 5.95 3.64
N ILE A 8 -3.98 5.37 4.09
CA ILE A 8 -4.21 5.04 5.50
C ILE A 8 -3.57 3.69 5.84
N GLU A 9 -3.71 2.70 4.97
CA GLU A 9 -3.05 1.41 5.11
C GLU A 9 -2.90 0.72 3.75
N VAL A 10 -1.89 -0.13 3.64
CA VAL A 10 -1.62 -0.96 2.46
C VAL A 10 -1.41 -2.40 2.90
N ASP A 11 -2.14 -3.33 2.31
CA ASP A 11 -1.93 -4.75 2.61
C ASP A 11 -0.72 -5.32 1.87
N ILE A 12 -0.19 -6.45 2.32
CA ILE A 12 0.97 -7.11 1.70
C ILE A 12 0.74 -7.60 0.26
N THR A 13 -0.51 -7.55 -0.24
CA THR A 13 -0.85 -7.84 -1.64
C THR A 13 -0.81 -6.59 -2.52
N GLY A 14 -0.74 -5.40 -1.92
CA GLY A 14 -0.72 -4.10 -2.56
C GLY A 14 -2.09 -3.44 -2.71
N GLN A 15 -3.13 -3.89 -1.99
CA GLN A 15 -4.38 -3.12 -1.93
C GLN A 15 -4.17 -1.89 -1.04
N VAL A 16 -4.69 -0.75 -1.47
CA VAL A 16 -4.51 0.54 -0.78
C VAL A 16 -5.86 1.03 -0.28
N CYS A 17 -5.95 1.22 1.04
CA CYS A 17 -7.02 1.96 1.68
C CYS A 17 -6.56 3.40 1.93
N ALA A 18 -7.37 4.37 1.53
CA ALA A 18 -7.05 5.80 1.66
C ALA A 18 -8.19 6.65 2.23
N ASP A 19 -9.40 6.11 2.38
CA ASP A 19 -10.60 6.87 2.76
C ASP A 19 -11.19 6.50 4.13
N SER A 20 -10.78 5.36 4.71
CA SER A 20 -11.42 4.76 5.87
C SER A 20 -10.44 4.08 6.82
N ILE A 21 -10.86 3.94 8.08
CA ILE A 21 -10.18 3.15 9.11
C ILE A 21 -11.14 2.04 9.52
N GLY A 22 -10.96 0.84 8.94
CA GLY A 22 -11.98 -0.21 9.02
C GLY A 22 -13.31 0.30 8.46
N SER A 23 -14.41 0.07 9.17
CA SER A 23 -15.74 0.56 8.77
C SER A 23 -15.99 2.06 8.99
N THR A 24 -15.03 2.79 9.59
CA THR A 24 -15.20 4.23 9.85
C THR A 24 -14.64 5.05 8.71
N ILE A 25 -15.49 5.86 8.06
CA ILE A 25 -15.07 6.79 7.02
C ILE A 25 -14.26 7.93 7.64
N TYR A 26 -13.04 8.14 7.13
CA TYR A 26 -12.12 9.18 7.59
C TYR A 26 -12.07 10.37 6.62
N SER A 27 -12.13 10.09 5.32
CA SER A 27 -12.18 11.08 4.24
C SER A 27 -13.10 10.60 3.12
N GLY A 28 -12.89 11.04 1.87
CA GLY A 28 -13.57 10.48 0.70
C GLY A 28 -12.59 9.76 -0.23
N PHE A 29 -13.13 8.98 -1.17
CA PHE A 29 -12.34 8.29 -2.21
C PHE A 29 -11.50 9.26 -3.07
N GLY A 30 -11.99 10.48 -3.27
CA GLY A 30 -11.29 11.56 -3.98
C GLY A 30 -10.98 11.23 -5.44
N GLY A 31 -9.99 11.92 -6.04
CA GLY A 31 -9.52 11.65 -7.40
C GLY A 31 -8.29 10.74 -7.46
N GLN A 32 -7.88 10.12 -6.35
CA GLN A 32 -6.61 9.38 -6.26
C GLN A 32 -6.49 8.35 -7.37
N ILE A 33 -7.53 7.54 -7.59
CA ILE A 33 -7.52 6.50 -8.62
C ILE A 33 -7.45 7.07 -10.04
N ASP A 34 -8.02 8.25 -10.28
CA ASP A 34 -7.98 8.91 -11.58
C ASP A 34 -6.55 9.35 -11.92
N PHE A 35 -5.84 9.94 -10.96
CA PHE A 35 -4.44 10.32 -11.12
C PHE A 35 -3.50 9.12 -11.19
N VAL A 36 -3.77 8.06 -10.42
CA VAL A 36 -3.03 6.78 -10.53
C VAL A 36 -3.14 6.25 -11.94
N ARG A 37 -4.37 6.12 -12.47
CA ARG A 37 -4.62 5.61 -13.81
C ARG A 37 -4.06 6.53 -14.89
N GLY A 38 -4.23 7.84 -14.76
CA GLY A 38 -3.67 8.84 -15.67
C GLY A 38 -2.14 8.78 -15.74
N ALA A 39 -1.47 8.61 -14.60
CA ALA A 39 -0.03 8.45 -14.57
C ALA A 39 0.43 7.12 -15.20
N MET A 40 -0.29 6.02 -14.99
CA MET A 40 0.02 4.73 -15.63
C MET A 40 -0.12 4.76 -17.16
N LEU A 41 -1.06 5.55 -17.69
CA LEU A 41 -1.30 5.68 -19.13
C LEU A 41 -0.39 6.72 -19.79
N SER A 42 0.24 7.60 -19.01
CA SER A 42 1.19 8.59 -19.51
C SER A 42 2.50 7.92 -19.90
N GLU A 43 3.06 8.33 -21.04
CA GLU A 43 4.41 7.92 -21.44
C GLU A 43 5.42 8.32 -20.35
N GLY A 44 6.22 7.34 -19.90
CA GLY A 44 7.17 7.50 -18.79
C GLY A 44 6.56 7.86 -17.44
N GLY A 45 5.23 7.71 -17.29
CA GLY A 45 4.52 8.13 -16.10
C GLY A 45 4.73 7.23 -14.88
N LYS A 46 4.61 7.82 -13.68
CA LYS A 46 4.78 7.13 -12.41
C LYS A 46 3.68 7.52 -11.43
N SER A 47 3.01 6.52 -10.87
CA SER A 47 2.10 6.66 -9.74
C SER A 47 2.77 6.21 -8.46
N ILE A 48 2.81 7.10 -7.47
CA ILE A 48 3.48 6.91 -6.19
C ILE A 48 2.45 7.07 -5.08
N ILE A 49 2.33 6.05 -4.24
CA ILE A 49 1.60 6.12 -2.97
C ILE A 49 2.64 6.18 -1.86
N THR A 50 2.54 7.15 -0.96
CA THR A 50 3.52 7.38 0.11
C THR A 50 2.88 7.57 1.47
N PHE A 51 3.50 7.02 2.52
CA PHE A 51 3.04 7.18 3.89
C PHE A 51 4.16 6.82 4.89
N PRO A 52 4.13 7.36 6.13
CA PRO A 52 4.98 6.87 7.20
C PRO A 52 4.71 5.39 7.47
N SER A 53 5.72 4.57 7.71
CA SER A 53 5.53 3.12 7.88
C SER A 53 4.69 2.75 9.11
N VAL A 54 4.61 3.65 10.09
CA VAL A 54 3.80 3.53 11.32
C VAL A 54 2.94 4.76 11.58
N THR A 55 1.88 4.60 12.34
CA THR A 55 1.11 5.71 12.91
C THR A 55 1.85 6.35 14.09
N ASN A 56 1.35 7.49 14.58
CA ASN A 56 1.87 8.14 15.79
C ASN A 56 1.73 7.27 17.06
N LYS A 57 0.96 6.18 17.00
CA LYS A 57 0.80 5.19 18.08
C LYS A 57 1.73 3.97 17.89
N GLY A 58 2.56 3.96 16.86
CA GLY A 58 3.45 2.85 16.54
C GLY A 58 2.79 1.68 15.80
N GLU A 59 1.52 1.81 15.38
CA GLU A 59 0.83 0.77 14.60
C GLU A 59 1.35 0.75 13.15
N SER A 60 1.61 -0.44 12.59
CA SER A 60 2.04 -0.57 11.19
C SER A 60 0.96 -0.12 10.21
N LYS A 61 1.35 0.65 9.19
CA LYS A 61 0.49 0.99 8.03
C LYS A 61 0.64 0.03 6.85
N ILE A 62 1.69 -0.81 6.87
CA ILE A 62 1.76 -2.01 6.01
C ILE A 62 1.20 -3.18 6.83
N VAL A 63 0.11 -3.79 6.37
CA VAL A 63 -0.65 -4.77 7.14
C VAL A 63 -0.78 -6.10 6.41
N PRO A 64 -0.95 -7.24 7.09
CA PRO A 64 -1.24 -8.50 6.41
C PRO A 64 -2.57 -8.44 5.63
N PHE A 65 -3.60 -7.88 6.28
CA PHE A 65 -4.92 -7.67 5.72
C PHE A 65 -5.38 -6.28 6.09
N LEU A 66 -6.10 -5.61 5.18
CA LEU A 66 -6.78 -4.36 5.51
C LEU A 66 -7.76 -4.59 6.66
N LYS A 67 -7.99 -3.54 7.47
CA LYS A 67 -8.95 -3.61 8.58
C LYS A 67 -10.32 -4.03 8.05
N GLN A 68 -11.04 -4.83 8.82
CA GLN A 68 -12.37 -5.28 8.42
C GLN A 68 -13.28 -4.07 8.15
N GLY A 69 -13.87 -4.04 6.95
CA GLY A 69 -14.72 -2.94 6.49
C GLY A 69 -13.98 -1.78 5.81
N ALA A 70 -12.65 -1.82 5.71
CA ALA A 70 -11.86 -0.81 5.01
C ALA A 70 -12.18 -0.75 3.50
N GLY A 71 -12.30 0.47 2.98
CA GLY A 71 -12.54 0.77 1.58
C GLY A 71 -11.26 0.67 0.74
N VAL A 72 -11.25 -0.21 -0.25
CA VAL A 72 -10.15 -0.29 -1.22
C VAL A 72 -10.32 0.83 -2.25
N VAL A 73 -9.49 1.88 -2.15
CA VAL A 73 -9.51 3.03 -3.08
C VAL A 73 -8.63 2.77 -4.29
N THR A 74 -7.43 2.22 -4.09
CA THR A 74 -6.55 1.80 -5.19
C THR A 74 -6.34 0.30 -5.11
N THR A 75 -6.84 -0.41 -6.13
CA THR A 75 -6.76 -1.86 -6.17
C THR A 75 -5.32 -2.32 -6.43
N ARG A 76 -5.04 -3.57 -6.06
CA ARG A 76 -3.73 -4.21 -6.30
C ARG A 76 -3.27 -4.18 -7.77
N ALA A 77 -4.18 -4.05 -8.73
CA ALA A 77 -3.83 -3.98 -10.15
C ALA A 77 -3.30 -2.60 -10.57
N HIS A 78 -3.69 -1.53 -9.85
CA HIS A 78 -3.34 -0.15 -10.19
C HIS A 78 -2.13 0.38 -9.41
N VAL A 79 -1.75 -0.26 -8.30
CA VAL A 79 -0.59 0.18 -7.51
C VAL A 79 0.72 -0.04 -8.30
N GLN A 80 1.54 1.00 -8.38
CA GLN A 80 2.83 0.96 -9.07
C GLN A 80 3.99 1.09 -8.08
N TYR A 81 4.12 2.21 -7.37
CA TYR A 81 5.15 2.43 -6.34
C TYR A 81 4.51 2.71 -4.98
N ILE A 82 5.01 2.03 -3.94
CA ILE A 82 4.78 2.37 -2.53
C ILE A 82 6.07 2.92 -1.93
N VAL A 83 5.99 4.01 -1.18
CA VAL A 83 7.14 4.66 -0.55
C VAL A 83 6.89 4.88 0.94
N THR A 84 7.89 4.56 1.75
CA THR A 84 7.95 4.90 3.18
C THR A 84 9.30 5.56 3.47
N GLU A 85 9.52 5.96 4.73
CA GLU A 85 10.82 6.41 5.22
C GLU A 85 11.93 5.34 5.14
N TYR A 86 11.58 4.06 4.89
CA TYR A 86 12.53 2.95 4.77
C TYR A 86 12.85 2.55 3.32
N GLY A 87 12.22 3.16 2.32
CA GLY A 87 12.56 2.95 0.91
C GLY A 87 11.38 2.89 -0.03
N VAL A 88 11.60 2.29 -1.20
CA VAL A 88 10.64 2.21 -2.31
C VAL A 88 10.36 0.75 -2.67
N ALA A 89 9.07 0.40 -2.77
CA ALA A 89 8.60 -0.88 -3.28
C ALA A 89 7.84 -0.67 -4.60
N GLU A 90 8.44 -1.10 -5.70
CA GLU A 90 7.74 -1.24 -6.98
C GLU A 90 6.93 -2.54 -7.00
N LEU A 91 5.65 -2.48 -7.34
CA LEU A 91 4.71 -3.62 -7.28
C LEU A 91 4.12 -4.02 -8.64
N PHE A 92 4.27 -3.15 -9.65
CA PHE A 92 3.76 -3.43 -10.99
C PHE A 92 4.47 -4.66 -11.59
N GLY A 93 3.71 -5.58 -12.17
CA GLY A 93 4.23 -6.83 -12.73
C GLY A 93 4.68 -7.90 -11.73
N LYS A 94 4.71 -7.62 -10.42
CA LYS A 94 5.13 -8.59 -9.39
C LYS A 94 4.02 -9.54 -8.97
N SER A 95 4.39 -10.79 -8.70
CA SER A 95 3.55 -11.80 -8.04
C SER A 95 3.24 -11.41 -6.59
N LEU A 96 2.22 -12.05 -5.99
CA LEU A 96 1.84 -11.79 -4.59
C LEU A 96 3.00 -12.02 -3.60
N LYS A 97 3.81 -13.06 -3.80
CA LYS A 97 4.99 -13.35 -2.97
C LYS A 97 6.07 -12.26 -3.10
N GLU A 98 6.31 -11.77 -4.32
CA GLU A 98 7.29 -10.71 -4.56
C GLU A 98 6.81 -9.35 -4.03
N ARG A 99 5.52 -9.07 -4.11
CA ARG A 99 4.89 -7.87 -3.52
C ARG A 99 5.02 -7.86 -2.00
N ALA A 100 4.67 -8.98 -1.35
CA ALA A 100 4.80 -9.11 0.09
C ALA A 100 6.25 -8.86 0.54
N LYS A 101 7.23 -9.51 -0.11
CA LYS A 101 8.65 -9.28 0.17
C LYS A 101 9.06 -7.82 -0.02
N ALA A 102 8.64 -7.17 -1.11
CA ALA A 102 8.99 -5.77 -1.39
C ALA A 102 8.38 -4.80 -0.36
N LEU A 103 7.11 -5.03 0.03
CA LEU A 103 6.43 -4.21 1.03
C LEU A 103 7.02 -4.39 2.43
N ILE A 104 7.33 -5.62 2.84
CA ILE A 104 7.98 -5.93 4.11
C ILE A 104 9.35 -5.25 4.21
N ALA A 105 10.12 -5.22 3.12
CA ALA A 105 11.44 -4.58 3.09
C ALA A 105 11.38 -3.07 3.38
N ILE A 106 10.25 -2.41 3.10
CA ILE A 106 10.01 -0.98 3.37
C ILE A 106 9.09 -0.76 4.58
N ALA A 107 8.70 -1.80 5.30
CA ALA A 107 7.98 -1.67 6.56
C ALA A 107 8.93 -1.28 7.69
N HIS A 108 8.36 -0.75 8.78
CA HIS A 108 9.10 -0.48 10.01
C HIS A 108 9.79 -1.75 10.52
N PRO A 109 11.08 -1.73 10.91
CA PRO A 109 11.81 -2.90 11.36
C PRO A 109 11.09 -3.74 12.42
N ASN A 110 10.48 -3.08 13.41
CA ASN A 110 9.71 -3.75 14.49
C ASN A 110 8.51 -4.58 14.01
N HIS A 111 7.98 -4.33 12.81
CA HIS A 111 6.80 -5.01 12.27
C HIS A 111 7.13 -6.06 11.20
N ARG A 112 8.39 -6.13 10.74
CA ARG A 112 8.79 -7.01 9.62
C ARG A 112 8.58 -8.48 9.94
N GLU A 113 8.99 -8.94 11.11
CA GLU A 113 8.86 -10.35 11.50
C GLU A 113 7.39 -10.81 11.52
N ALA A 114 6.50 -9.97 12.06
CA ALA A 114 5.07 -10.27 12.10
C ALA A 114 4.47 -10.33 10.69
N LEU A 115 4.87 -9.42 9.80
CA LEU A 115 4.43 -9.42 8.40
C LEU A 115 4.98 -10.63 7.62
N GLU A 116 6.24 -11.03 7.86
CA GLU A 116 6.85 -12.22 7.25
C GLU A 116 6.11 -13.48 7.66
N ARG A 117 5.79 -13.61 8.95
CA ARG A 117 5.01 -14.74 9.47
C ARG A 117 3.63 -14.82 8.83
N ALA A 118 2.92 -13.68 8.77
CA ALA A 118 1.61 -13.64 8.14
C ALA A 118 1.67 -13.93 6.63
N ALA A 119 2.69 -13.43 5.92
CA ALA A 119 2.90 -13.73 4.51
C ALA A 119 3.19 -15.23 4.29
N PHE A 120 3.98 -15.86 5.15
CA PHE A 120 4.25 -17.29 5.10
C PHE A 120 2.97 -18.12 5.30
N GLU A 121 2.13 -17.75 6.26
CA GLU A 121 0.85 -18.43 6.51
C GLU A 121 -0.13 -18.29 5.34
N MET A 122 -0.15 -17.14 4.65
CA MET A 122 -1.03 -16.91 3.49
C MET A 122 -0.64 -17.71 2.25
N TYR A 123 0.65 -17.99 2.06
CA TYR A 123 1.16 -18.60 0.82
C TYR A 123 1.80 -19.98 1.01
N LYS A 124 1.49 -20.61 2.14
CA LYS A 124 1.84 -21.99 2.45
C LYS A 124 1.32 -22.95 1.38
#